data_AF-A0A8S2B8D1-F1
#
_entry.id   AF-A0A8S2B8D1-F1
#
_cell.length_a   1.000
_cell.length_b   1.000
_cell.length_c   1.000
_cell.angle_alpha   90.00
_cell.angle_beta   90.00
_cell.angle_gamma   90.00
#
_symmetry.space_group_name_H-M   'P 1'
#
loop_
_entity.id
_entity.type
_entity.pdbx_description
1 polymer ?
#
loop_
_entity_poly.entity_id
_entity_poly.type
_entity_poly.pdbx_seq_one_letter_code
_entity_poly.pdbx_strand_id
1 'polypeptide(L)'
;MGLVDSLFGKDARKFLKRKDSDAAEAGRALEELRSSLYNELKTSEGAKRQQQRFCGPVVAMSFNFFVAVGIILANKLVMGRVGFNFPIFLTLIHYTVAWILLAFFKSLSLLPMSPPSKTTPFSSLFSLGAVMAFASGLANTSLKHNSVGFYQMAKIAVTPTIVLAEFVLFKKTISSTKVMALAVVSLGVAIATVTDLEFNLFGALVAVAWIIPSAINKILWSNLQQQANWTALALMWKTTPFTVFFLLALMPWLDPPGVLLFKWDLANSSAILVSALLGFLLQWSGALALGATSATSHVVLGQFKTCVILLGGYVIFGSDPGFISICGAVAALAGMSVYTWLNLPGKSIDHMSNKQLPKQNVNVSKPKAEADDGGGETGVTVVSVDPLLSKTITANIVYESPIELEMGMGSNGELKYEISQNAYIKLVLHSLRHKTAAVNGVLVGRISPKDDGVVEISDSVPLFHSNLALLPPLEISLIMIEEHYVAQGLSIVGYFHANERFDDVELCGVAKNIGDHISRYFPQAPILLLNNKKLEALSKGKERSPVMQLCVKDASKNWRVVGADGGSKLLLKEPSANVILSDYISSEKWKDVTDVDDHLDDVTKDWLNPGLFN
;
A
#
# COMPACT_ATOMS: atom_id res chain seq x y z
N MET A 1 47.86 15.58 44.48
CA MET A 1 47.05 15.39 43.26
C MET A 1 47.94 15.01 42.07
N GLY A 2 48.90 14.07 42.25
CA GLY A 2 49.98 13.86 41.26
C GLY A 2 50.44 12.41 41.10
N LEU A 3 49.64 11.43 41.54
CA LEU A 3 49.99 10.00 41.45
C LEU A 3 49.05 9.23 40.49
N VAL A 4 47.86 9.77 40.20
CA VAL A 4 46.91 9.18 39.22
C VAL A 4 47.18 9.68 37.79
N ASP A 5 47.67 10.92 37.64
CA ASP A 5 48.01 11.50 36.32
C ASP A 5 49.28 10.89 35.68
N SER A 6 50.11 10.19 36.44
CA SER A 6 51.32 9.52 35.93
C SER A 6 51.05 8.11 35.38
N LEU A 7 49.90 7.51 35.68
CA LEU A 7 49.59 6.12 35.32
C LEU A 7 48.78 5.98 34.02
N PHE A 8 48.03 7.01 33.63
CA PHE A 8 47.28 7.01 32.38
C PHE A 8 47.93 7.95 31.36
N GLY A 9 48.79 7.37 30.51
CA GLY A 9 49.46 8.07 29.41
C GLY A 9 48.49 8.76 28.45
N LYS A 10 48.99 9.76 27.72
CA LYS A 10 48.23 10.57 26.74
C LYS A 10 47.43 9.72 25.72
N ASP A 11 47.88 8.50 25.44
CA ASP A 11 47.21 7.56 24.55
C ASP A 11 45.92 6.97 25.12
N ALA A 12 45.85 6.72 26.44
CA ALA A 12 44.61 6.26 27.09
C ALA A 12 43.53 7.35 27.06
N ARG A 13 43.94 8.62 27.17
CA ARG A 13 43.04 9.79 27.07
C ARG A 13 42.56 10.02 25.63
N LYS A 14 43.38 9.72 24.62
CA LYS A 14 42.99 9.70 23.20
C LYS A 14 42.05 8.53 22.89
N PHE A 15 42.30 7.35 23.45
CA PHE A 15 41.44 6.17 23.31
C PHE A 15 40.06 6.40 23.92
N LEU A 16 39.98 6.88 25.17
CA LEU A 16 38.68 7.20 25.80
C LEU A 16 37.90 8.25 24.99
N LYS A 17 38.58 9.28 24.48
CA LYS A 17 37.92 10.36 23.72
C LYS A 17 37.47 9.93 22.32
N ARG A 18 38.13 8.93 21.71
CA ARG A 18 37.69 8.29 20.44
C ARG A 18 36.48 7.38 20.66
N LYS A 19 36.55 6.54 21.70
CA LYS A 19 35.46 5.65 22.13
C LYS A 19 34.13 6.37 22.38
N ASP A 20 34.19 7.52 23.06
CA ASP A 20 32.99 8.32 23.34
C ASP A 20 32.41 8.97 22.06
N SER A 21 33.25 9.25 21.06
CA SER A 21 32.82 9.81 19.77
C SER A 21 32.12 8.77 18.91
N ASP A 22 32.66 7.56 18.85
CA ASP A 22 32.13 6.46 18.01
C ASP A 22 30.78 5.96 18.56
N ALA A 23 30.65 5.87 19.90
CA ALA A 23 29.38 5.54 20.55
C ALA A 23 28.30 6.63 20.33
N ALA A 24 28.69 7.91 20.35
CA ALA A 24 27.78 9.02 20.06
C ALA A 24 27.34 9.06 18.58
N GLU A 25 28.22 8.69 17.65
CA GLU A 25 27.89 8.58 16.23
C GLU A 25 26.94 7.42 15.95
N ALA A 26 27.17 6.26 16.56
CA ALA A 26 26.25 5.13 16.45
C ALA A 26 24.86 5.42 17.04
N GLY A 27 24.81 6.07 18.22
CA GLY A 27 23.55 6.52 18.81
C GLY A 27 22.78 7.51 17.92
N ARG A 28 23.47 8.44 17.27
CA ARG A 28 22.85 9.36 16.29
C ARG A 28 22.33 8.62 15.05
N ALA A 29 23.11 7.67 14.51
CA ALA A 29 22.69 6.89 13.36
C ALA A 29 21.44 6.03 13.65
N LEU A 30 21.33 5.53 14.87
CA LEU A 30 20.17 4.79 15.33
C LEU A 30 18.95 5.70 15.52
N GLU A 31 19.11 6.88 16.10
CA GLU A 31 18.02 7.86 16.25
C GLU A 31 17.56 8.39 14.88
N GLU A 32 18.47 8.53 13.91
CA GLU A 32 18.11 8.82 12.51
C GLU A 32 17.28 7.69 11.89
N LEU A 33 17.69 6.42 12.06
CA LEU A 33 16.93 5.25 11.59
C LEU A 33 15.55 5.22 12.24
N ARG A 34 15.48 5.47 13.55
CA ARG A 34 14.24 5.60 14.32
C ARG A 34 13.32 6.66 13.74
N SER A 35 13.86 7.84 13.47
CA SER A 35 13.10 8.95 12.88
C SER A 35 12.62 8.62 11.46
N SER A 36 13.42 7.93 10.67
CA SER A 36 13.08 7.52 9.29
C SER A 36 11.95 6.49 9.29
N LEU A 37 12.07 5.43 10.10
CA LEU A 37 11.05 4.40 10.24
C LEU A 37 9.74 4.96 10.81
N TYR A 38 9.82 5.84 11.81
CA TYR A 38 8.67 6.51 12.37
C TYR A 38 7.97 7.43 11.35
N ASN A 39 8.75 8.15 10.54
CA ASN A 39 8.22 8.95 9.44
C ASN A 39 7.57 8.08 8.37
N GLU A 40 8.19 6.96 7.98
CA GLU A 40 7.65 6.03 6.98
C GLU A 40 6.31 5.43 7.40
N LEU A 41 6.16 5.06 8.68
CA LEU A 41 4.89 4.60 9.24
C LEU A 41 3.80 5.68 9.21
N LYS A 42 4.18 6.94 9.41
CA LYS A 42 3.29 8.09 9.29
C LYS A 42 3.05 8.54 7.86
N THR A 43 3.77 8.02 6.87
CA THR A 43 3.48 8.35 5.46
C THR A 43 2.14 7.77 5.02
N SER A 44 1.51 8.44 4.05
CA SER A 44 0.28 7.95 3.41
C SER A 44 0.45 6.56 2.80
N GLU A 45 1.67 6.19 2.37
CA GLU A 45 2.00 4.87 1.84
C GLU A 45 2.02 3.80 2.92
N GLY A 46 2.65 4.06 4.07
CA GLY A 46 2.64 3.16 5.23
C GLY A 46 1.21 2.88 5.72
N ALA A 47 0.40 3.92 5.87
CA ALA A 47 -1.00 3.78 6.25
C ALA A 47 -1.84 3.01 5.22
N LYS A 48 -1.60 3.22 3.92
CA LYS A 48 -2.28 2.48 2.83
C LYS A 48 -1.92 1.00 2.86
N ARG A 49 -0.66 0.65 3.10
CA ARG A 49 -0.20 -0.75 3.28
C ARG A 49 -0.83 -1.40 4.50
N GLN A 50 -0.84 -0.72 5.65
CA GLN A 50 -1.49 -1.22 6.86
C GLN A 50 -2.99 -1.45 6.66
N GLN A 51 -3.68 -0.51 5.99
CA GLN A 51 -5.10 -0.65 5.67
C GLN A 51 -5.38 -1.84 4.74
N GLN A 52 -4.50 -2.10 3.76
CA GLN A 52 -4.60 -3.25 2.87
C GLN A 52 -4.29 -4.58 3.59
N ARG A 53 -3.47 -4.55 4.64
CA ARG A 53 -3.15 -5.70 5.49
C ARG A 53 -4.37 -6.14 6.33
N PHE A 54 -5.03 -5.19 6.99
CA PHE A 54 -6.24 -5.46 7.79
C PHE A 54 -7.49 -5.71 6.94
N CYS A 55 -7.59 -5.09 5.76
CA CYS A 55 -8.77 -5.17 4.89
C CYS A 55 -8.35 -5.70 3.51
N GLY A 56 -8.17 -7.02 3.43
CA GLY A 56 -7.81 -7.69 2.18
C GLY A 56 -8.85 -7.47 1.06
N PRO A 57 -8.50 -7.70 -0.22
CA PRO A 57 -9.36 -7.40 -1.36
C PRO A 57 -10.75 -8.06 -1.29
N VAL A 58 -10.82 -9.31 -0.80
CA VAL A 58 -12.08 -10.07 -0.65
C VAL A 58 -13.00 -9.44 0.41
N VAL A 59 -12.42 -9.02 1.54
CA VAL A 59 -13.16 -8.38 2.64
C VAL A 59 -13.70 -7.03 2.18
N ALA A 60 -12.86 -6.21 1.53
CA ALA A 60 -13.27 -4.92 1.00
C ALA A 60 -14.40 -5.04 -0.04
N MET A 61 -14.33 -6.02 -0.94
CA MET A 61 -15.38 -6.26 -1.94
C MET A 61 -16.69 -6.74 -1.31
N SER A 62 -16.62 -7.68 -0.37
CA SER A 62 -17.80 -8.22 0.32
C SER A 62 -18.49 -7.15 1.15
N PHE A 63 -17.71 -6.37 1.91
CA PHE A 63 -18.22 -5.23 2.68
C PHE A 63 -18.91 -4.21 1.78
N ASN A 64 -18.27 -3.81 0.67
CA ASN A 64 -18.86 -2.92 -0.33
C ASN A 64 -20.11 -3.52 -0.99
N PHE A 65 -20.21 -4.84 -1.13
CA PHE A 65 -21.40 -5.50 -1.67
C PHE A 65 -22.62 -5.31 -0.77
N PHE A 66 -22.54 -5.78 0.48
CA PHE A 66 -23.66 -5.73 1.41
C PHE A 66 -24.14 -4.31 1.69
N VAL A 67 -23.19 -3.38 1.90
CA VAL A 67 -23.54 -1.98 2.19
C VAL A 67 -24.17 -1.31 0.97
N ALA A 68 -23.70 -1.58 -0.25
CA ALA A 68 -24.28 -1.02 -1.47
C ALA A 68 -25.69 -1.51 -1.77
N VAL A 69 -26.00 -2.78 -1.50
CA VAL A 69 -27.37 -3.28 -1.61
C VAL A 69 -28.24 -2.66 -0.51
N GLY A 70 -27.75 -2.65 0.73
CA GLY A 70 -28.46 -2.12 1.89
C GLY A 70 -28.86 -0.66 1.75
N ILE A 71 -27.95 0.21 1.34
CA ILE A 71 -28.23 1.65 1.17
C ILE A 71 -29.24 1.95 0.05
N ILE A 72 -29.21 1.21 -1.07
CA ILE A 72 -30.14 1.45 -2.18
C ILE A 72 -31.56 1.06 -1.76
N LEU A 73 -31.71 -0.08 -1.08
CA LEU A 73 -32.99 -0.50 -0.50
C LEU A 73 -33.45 0.46 0.60
N ALA A 74 -32.55 0.89 1.49
CA ALA A 74 -32.85 1.84 2.57
C ALA A 74 -33.30 3.19 2.01
N ASN A 75 -32.61 3.73 1.00
CA ASN A 75 -32.98 4.99 0.35
C ASN A 75 -34.37 4.91 -0.29
N LYS A 76 -34.68 3.80 -0.98
CA LYS A 76 -36.02 3.61 -1.57
C LYS A 76 -37.09 3.46 -0.49
N LEU A 77 -36.80 2.79 0.63
CA LEU A 77 -37.71 2.68 1.78
C LEU A 77 -37.95 4.03 2.46
N VAL A 78 -36.90 4.84 2.66
CA VAL A 78 -36.99 6.18 3.25
C VAL A 78 -37.80 7.13 2.35
N MET A 79 -37.61 7.07 1.03
CA MET A 79 -38.40 7.87 0.10
C MET A 79 -39.85 7.36 -0.02
N GLY A 80 -40.08 6.05 0.01
CA GLY A 80 -41.40 5.44 -0.17
C GLY A 80 -42.25 5.40 1.11
N ARG A 81 -41.84 4.63 2.13
CA ARG A 81 -42.64 4.40 3.34
C ARG A 81 -42.57 5.52 4.36
N VAL A 82 -41.38 6.10 4.56
CA VAL A 82 -41.19 7.24 5.47
C VAL A 82 -41.68 8.55 4.81
N GLY A 83 -41.85 8.55 3.49
CA GLY A 83 -42.37 9.70 2.73
C GLY A 83 -41.39 10.87 2.66
N PHE A 84 -40.10 10.63 2.88
CA PHE A 84 -39.07 11.67 2.83
C PHE A 84 -38.69 11.99 1.39
N ASN A 85 -39.48 12.86 0.76
CA ASN A 85 -39.42 13.17 -0.66
C ASN A 85 -38.39 14.26 -1.04
N PHE A 86 -37.26 14.34 -0.32
CA PHE A 86 -36.23 15.37 -0.50
C PHE A 86 -34.85 14.73 -0.75
N PRO A 87 -34.57 14.25 -1.98
CA PRO A 87 -33.37 13.47 -2.28
C PRO A 87 -32.07 14.27 -2.14
N ILE A 88 -32.05 15.58 -2.46
CA ILE A 88 -30.85 16.39 -2.28
C ILE A 88 -30.61 16.63 -0.79
N PHE A 89 -31.66 16.92 -0.03
CA PHE A 89 -31.55 17.08 1.41
C PHE A 89 -31.18 15.76 2.11
N LEU A 90 -31.67 14.62 1.66
CA LEU A 90 -31.23 13.30 2.14
C LEU A 90 -29.73 13.10 1.91
N THR A 91 -29.26 13.44 0.70
CA THR A 91 -27.85 13.38 0.34
C THR A 91 -27.02 14.33 1.20
N LEU A 92 -27.52 15.53 1.48
CA LEU A 92 -26.87 16.47 2.40
C LEU A 92 -26.73 15.86 3.79
N ILE A 93 -27.80 15.27 4.35
CA ILE A 93 -27.74 14.59 5.66
C ILE A 93 -26.67 13.48 5.64
N HIS A 94 -26.62 12.66 4.58
CA HIS A 94 -25.61 11.60 4.45
C HIS A 94 -24.19 12.16 4.52
N TYR A 95 -23.89 13.21 3.75
CA TYR A 95 -22.56 13.82 3.72
C TYR A 95 -22.25 14.63 5.00
N THR A 96 -23.23 15.25 5.64
CA THR A 96 -23.05 15.94 6.93
C THR A 96 -22.76 14.96 8.06
N VAL A 97 -23.50 13.84 8.14
CA VAL A 97 -23.24 12.77 9.11
C VAL A 97 -21.87 12.13 8.84
N ALA A 98 -21.53 11.88 7.58
CA ALA A 98 -20.20 11.40 7.19
C ALA A 98 -19.10 12.37 7.64
N TRP A 99 -19.30 13.69 7.50
CA TRP A 99 -18.33 14.68 7.94
C TRP A 99 -18.14 14.67 9.47
N ILE A 100 -19.24 14.56 10.23
CA ILE A 100 -19.21 14.47 11.69
C ILE A 100 -18.49 13.18 12.13
N LEU A 101 -18.79 12.04 11.51
CA LEU A 101 -18.10 10.77 11.79
C LEU A 101 -16.61 10.84 11.49
N LEU A 102 -16.22 11.46 10.37
CA LEU A 102 -14.82 11.66 10.04
C LEU A 102 -14.14 12.63 11.02
N ALA A 103 -14.84 13.66 11.52
CA ALA A 103 -14.33 14.55 12.56
C ALA A 103 -14.11 13.80 13.88
N PHE A 104 -15.03 12.89 14.23
CA PHE A 104 -14.87 12.00 15.37
C PHE A 104 -13.66 11.06 15.22
N PHE A 105 -13.50 10.41 14.06
CA PHE A 105 -12.32 9.60 13.76
C PHE A 105 -11.01 10.40 13.80
N LYS A 106 -11.07 11.67 13.38
CA LYS A 106 -9.94 12.59 13.50
C LYS A 106 -9.60 12.87 14.97
N SER A 107 -10.60 13.09 15.81
CA SER A 107 -10.43 13.31 17.25
C SER A 107 -9.81 12.09 17.95
N LEU A 108 -10.16 10.88 17.51
CA LEU A 108 -9.56 9.64 18.00
C LEU A 108 -8.19 9.31 17.38
N SER A 109 -7.66 10.18 16.51
CA SER A 109 -6.41 9.95 15.78
C SER A 109 -6.41 8.65 14.94
N LEU A 110 -7.60 8.18 14.54
CA LEU A 110 -7.81 7.01 13.67
C LEU A 110 -7.70 7.36 12.19
N LEU A 111 -7.68 8.65 11.84
CA LEU A 111 -7.49 9.07 10.46
C LEU A 111 -6.02 8.95 10.05
N PRO A 112 -5.71 8.20 8.97
CA PRO A 112 -4.36 8.14 8.43
C PRO A 112 -3.90 9.50 7.90
N MET A 113 -2.61 9.77 8.00
CA MET A 113 -2.03 11.06 7.58
C MET A 113 -2.21 11.27 6.07
N SER A 114 -2.70 12.45 5.67
CA SER A 114 -2.77 12.85 4.27
C SER A 114 -1.38 13.15 3.71
N PRO A 115 -1.09 12.86 2.42
CA PRO A 115 0.17 13.26 1.80
C PRO A 115 0.36 14.80 1.87
N PRO A 116 1.61 15.28 1.86
CA PRO A 116 1.91 16.70 2.08
C PRO A 116 1.23 17.59 1.03
N SER A 117 0.64 18.70 1.50
CA SER A 117 -0.16 19.65 0.70
C SER A 117 0.55 20.24 -0.53
N LYS A 118 1.88 20.14 -0.59
CA LYS A 118 2.69 20.57 -1.74
C LYS A 118 2.50 19.69 -2.99
N THR A 119 1.98 18.47 -2.84
CA THR A 119 1.89 17.48 -3.94
C THR A 119 0.56 17.48 -4.69
N THR A 120 -0.52 17.98 -4.08
CA THR A 120 -1.84 18.03 -4.71
C THR A 120 -2.38 19.45 -4.78
N PRO A 121 -2.70 19.98 -5.97
CA PRO A 121 -3.26 21.31 -6.10
C PRO A 121 -4.65 21.36 -5.45
N PHE A 122 -4.91 22.43 -4.70
CA PHE A 122 -6.21 22.68 -4.05
C PHE A 122 -7.38 22.63 -5.04
N SER A 123 -7.16 23.14 -6.27
CA SER A 123 -8.14 23.12 -7.36
C SER A 123 -8.68 21.71 -7.64
N SER A 124 -7.84 20.68 -7.61
CA SER A 124 -8.28 19.30 -7.85
C SER A 124 -9.17 18.75 -6.73
N LEU A 125 -8.88 19.10 -5.46
CA LEU A 125 -9.70 18.68 -4.32
C LEU A 125 -11.04 19.41 -4.29
N PHE A 126 -11.03 20.70 -4.60
CA PHE A 126 -12.24 21.51 -4.72
C PHE A 126 -13.14 21.03 -5.87
N SER A 127 -12.55 20.81 -7.04
CA SER A 127 -13.23 20.26 -8.22
C SER A 127 -13.82 18.88 -7.92
N LEU A 128 -13.07 18.00 -7.26
CA LEU A 128 -13.57 16.69 -6.83
C LEU A 128 -14.79 16.83 -5.92
N GLY A 129 -14.71 17.69 -4.89
CA GLY A 129 -15.83 17.93 -3.98
C GLY A 129 -17.09 18.46 -4.69
N ALA A 130 -16.92 19.37 -5.66
CA ALA A 130 -18.01 19.89 -6.48
C ALA A 130 -18.65 18.80 -7.35
N VAL A 131 -17.83 18.06 -8.11
CA VAL A 131 -18.30 17.00 -9.00
C VAL A 131 -18.97 15.87 -8.20
N MET A 132 -18.48 15.55 -7.00
CA MET A 132 -19.11 14.60 -6.07
C MET A 132 -20.52 15.04 -5.64
N ALA A 133 -20.73 16.34 -5.39
CA ALA A 133 -22.04 16.88 -5.03
C ALA A 133 -23.05 16.70 -6.16
N PHE A 134 -22.69 17.11 -7.38
CA PHE A 134 -23.53 16.90 -8.56
C PHE A 134 -23.76 15.42 -8.85
N ALA A 135 -22.72 14.60 -8.78
CA ALA A 135 -22.82 13.16 -9.01
C ALA A 135 -23.75 12.48 -7.98
N SER A 136 -23.65 12.82 -6.70
CA SER A 136 -24.47 12.16 -5.67
C SER A 136 -25.89 12.72 -5.61
N GLY A 137 -26.04 14.04 -5.73
CA GLY A 137 -27.33 14.71 -5.69
C GLY A 137 -28.22 14.29 -6.86
N LEU A 138 -27.72 14.41 -8.10
CA LEU A 138 -28.48 14.05 -9.30
C LEU A 138 -28.80 12.55 -9.36
N ALA A 139 -27.93 11.69 -8.81
CA ALA A 139 -28.20 10.25 -8.67
C ALA A 139 -29.48 10.00 -7.86
N ASN A 140 -29.56 10.61 -6.68
CA ASN A 140 -30.66 10.41 -5.76
C ASN A 140 -31.95 11.09 -6.25
N THR A 141 -31.84 12.23 -6.95
CA THR A 141 -32.97 12.84 -7.64
C THR A 141 -33.52 11.91 -8.74
N SER A 142 -32.65 11.28 -9.54
CA SER A 142 -33.10 10.31 -10.54
C SER A 142 -33.76 9.08 -9.89
N LEU A 143 -33.19 8.54 -8.82
CA LEU A 143 -33.75 7.40 -8.08
C LEU A 143 -35.13 7.67 -7.47
N LYS A 144 -35.42 8.92 -7.11
CA LYS A 144 -36.76 9.34 -6.65
C LYS A 144 -37.79 9.27 -7.78
N HIS A 145 -37.43 9.78 -8.96
CA HIS A 145 -38.38 9.95 -10.06
C HIS A 145 -38.52 8.74 -10.98
N ASN A 146 -37.55 7.83 -10.99
CA ASN A 146 -37.54 6.63 -11.82
C ASN A 146 -37.52 5.33 -10.99
N SER A 147 -37.73 4.22 -11.68
CA SER A 147 -37.57 2.89 -11.10
C SER A 147 -36.13 2.64 -10.62
N VAL A 148 -35.98 1.69 -9.71
CA VAL A 148 -34.65 1.20 -9.30
C VAL A 148 -33.92 0.60 -10.51
N GLY A 149 -34.65 -0.01 -11.46
CA GLY A 149 -34.09 -0.61 -12.66
C GLY A 149 -33.48 0.41 -13.61
N PHE A 150 -34.24 1.46 -13.93
CA PHE A 150 -33.75 2.61 -14.70
C PHE A 150 -32.46 3.16 -14.09
N TYR A 151 -32.44 3.35 -12.77
CA TYR A 151 -31.26 3.86 -12.06
C TYR A 151 -30.03 2.95 -12.24
N GLN A 152 -30.19 1.63 -12.16
CA GLN A 152 -29.07 0.70 -12.39
C GLN A 152 -28.59 0.73 -13.85
N MET A 153 -29.51 0.84 -14.81
CA MET A 153 -29.16 0.95 -16.23
C MET A 153 -28.38 2.25 -16.52
N ALA A 154 -28.82 3.37 -15.96
CA ALA A 154 -28.08 4.64 -16.03
C ALA A 154 -26.69 4.53 -15.38
N LYS A 155 -26.56 3.78 -14.28
CA LYS A 155 -25.26 3.52 -13.64
C LYS A 155 -24.31 2.69 -14.51
N ILE A 156 -24.81 1.72 -15.28
CA ILE A 156 -24.02 0.95 -16.25
C ILE A 156 -23.49 1.88 -17.36
N ALA A 157 -24.30 2.84 -17.82
CA ALA A 157 -23.94 3.81 -18.85
C ALA A 157 -22.72 4.69 -18.47
N VAL A 158 -22.44 4.85 -17.18
CA VAL A 158 -21.26 5.60 -16.70
C VAL A 158 -19.96 5.01 -17.22
N THR A 159 -19.87 3.69 -17.44
CA THR A 159 -18.62 3.05 -17.90
C THR A 159 -18.27 3.43 -19.35
N PRO A 160 -19.17 3.31 -20.34
CA PRO A 160 -18.97 3.90 -21.67
C PRO A 160 -18.62 5.39 -21.63
N THR A 161 -19.27 6.17 -20.75
CA THR A 161 -18.98 7.60 -20.62
C THR A 161 -17.59 7.88 -20.04
N ILE A 162 -17.11 7.10 -19.07
CA ILE A 162 -15.74 7.19 -18.56
C ILE A 162 -14.75 6.98 -19.69
N VAL A 163 -14.95 5.91 -20.46
CA VAL A 163 -14.09 5.57 -21.59
C VAL A 163 -14.07 6.70 -22.64
N LEU A 164 -15.24 7.25 -22.95
CA LEU A 164 -15.35 8.39 -23.86
C LEU A 164 -14.66 9.64 -23.29
N ALA A 165 -14.85 9.93 -22.01
CA ALA A 165 -14.20 11.04 -21.34
C ALA A 165 -12.68 10.87 -21.31
N GLU A 166 -12.17 9.65 -21.11
CA GLU A 166 -10.73 9.37 -21.16
C GLU A 166 -10.14 9.55 -22.57
N PHE A 167 -10.89 9.15 -23.60
CA PHE A 167 -10.52 9.39 -24.99
C PHE A 167 -10.48 10.88 -25.32
N VAL A 168 -11.51 11.63 -24.94
CA VAL A 168 -11.62 13.07 -25.24
C VAL A 168 -10.62 13.91 -24.43
N LEU A 169 -10.50 13.67 -23.13
CA LEU A 169 -9.70 14.49 -22.21
C LEU A 169 -8.21 14.11 -22.20
N PHE A 170 -7.90 12.80 -22.23
CA PHE A 170 -6.53 12.30 -22.11
C PHE A 170 -5.98 11.71 -23.41
N LYS A 171 -6.75 11.76 -24.52
CA LYS A 171 -6.35 11.22 -25.83
C LYS A 171 -5.90 9.74 -25.79
N LYS A 172 -6.43 8.96 -24.84
CA LYS A 172 -6.14 7.52 -24.73
C LYS A 172 -6.86 6.77 -25.85
N THR A 173 -6.12 6.05 -26.68
CA THR A 173 -6.69 5.24 -27.77
C THR A 173 -7.14 3.88 -27.27
N ILE A 174 -8.22 3.36 -27.87
CA ILE A 174 -8.87 2.11 -27.47
C ILE A 174 -9.07 1.26 -28.70
N SER A 175 -8.94 -0.07 -28.56
CA SER A 175 -9.14 -0.98 -29.68
C SER A 175 -10.59 -0.99 -30.16
N SER A 176 -10.80 -1.12 -31.47
CA SER A 176 -12.12 -1.13 -32.08
C SER A 176 -13.04 -2.22 -31.50
N THR A 177 -12.48 -3.35 -31.06
CA THR A 177 -13.23 -4.43 -30.40
C THR A 177 -13.83 -3.98 -29.07
N LYS A 178 -13.10 -3.19 -28.27
CA LYS A 178 -13.60 -2.64 -26.99
C LYS A 178 -14.68 -1.59 -27.25
N VAL A 179 -14.54 -0.79 -28.32
CA VAL A 179 -15.57 0.18 -28.74
C VAL A 179 -16.86 -0.54 -29.13
N MET A 180 -16.78 -1.63 -29.90
CA MET A 180 -17.94 -2.43 -30.27
C MET A 180 -18.64 -3.03 -29.04
N ALA A 181 -17.88 -3.55 -28.07
CA ALA A 181 -18.46 -4.05 -26.82
C ALA A 181 -19.18 -2.94 -26.03
N LEU A 182 -18.62 -1.74 -25.96
CA LEU A 182 -19.26 -0.58 -25.31
C LEU A 182 -20.49 -0.07 -26.09
N ALA A 183 -20.51 -0.18 -27.41
CA ALA A 183 -21.68 0.15 -28.22
C ALA A 183 -22.86 -0.80 -27.91
N VAL A 184 -22.59 -2.10 -27.75
CA VAL A 184 -23.59 -3.08 -27.31
C VAL A 184 -24.12 -2.75 -25.91
N VAL A 185 -23.24 -2.35 -24.98
CA VAL A 185 -23.65 -1.87 -23.65
C VAL A 185 -24.61 -0.69 -23.76
N SER A 186 -24.22 0.35 -24.51
CA SER A 186 -25.03 1.56 -24.66
C SER A 186 -26.39 1.27 -25.31
N LEU A 187 -26.45 0.38 -26.29
CA LEU A 187 -27.69 -0.04 -26.93
C LEU A 187 -28.60 -0.80 -25.96
N GLY A 188 -28.05 -1.77 -25.21
CA GLY A 188 -28.81 -2.51 -24.21
C GLY A 188 -29.37 -1.61 -23.10
N VAL A 189 -28.57 -0.64 -22.64
CA VAL A 189 -29.02 0.40 -21.70
C VAL A 189 -30.17 1.21 -22.30
N ALA A 190 -30.05 1.69 -23.54
CA ALA A 190 -31.08 2.50 -24.18
C ALA A 190 -32.40 1.74 -24.35
N ILE A 191 -32.35 0.47 -24.74
CA ILE A 191 -33.54 -0.39 -24.84
C ILE A 191 -34.18 -0.54 -23.46
N ALA A 192 -33.38 -0.86 -22.44
CA ALA A 192 -33.88 -1.10 -21.09
C ALA A 192 -34.52 0.14 -20.44
N THR A 193 -33.99 1.33 -20.69
CA THR A 193 -34.49 2.59 -20.10
C THR A 193 -35.72 3.14 -20.80
N VAL A 194 -35.81 3.03 -22.14
CA VAL A 194 -36.97 3.52 -22.90
C VAL A 194 -38.20 2.61 -22.72
N THR A 195 -37.97 1.33 -22.45
CA THR A 195 -39.04 0.34 -22.27
C THR A 195 -39.39 0.06 -20.80
N ASP A 196 -38.84 0.85 -19.88
CA ASP A 196 -39.18 0.79 -18.46
C ASP A 196 -40.61 1.28 -18.22
N LEU A 197 -41.40 0.50 -17.46
CA LEU A 197 -42.80 0.79 -17.18
C LEU A 197 -42.99 2.01 -16.27
N GLU A 198 -42.02 2.36 -15.42
CA GLU A 198 -42.08 3.54 -14.55
C GLU A 198 -41.27 4.72 -15.11
N PHE A 199 -41.12 4.81 -16.44
CA PHE A 199 -40.31 5.85 -17.07
C PHE A 199 -40.87 7.26 -16.80
N ASN A 200 -40.02 8.14 -16.28
CA ASN A 200 -40.29 9.56 -16.13
C ASN A 200 -39.27 10.40 -16.92
N LEU A 201 -39.75 11.22 -17.87
CA LEU A 201 -38.88 12.05 -18.71
C LEU A 201 -38.00 13.01 -17.89
N PHE A 202 -38.55 13.63 -16.84
CA PHE A 202 -37.78 14.52 -15.97
C PHE A 202 -36.66 13.75 -15.26
N GLY A 203 -36.99 12.60 -14.67
CA GLY A 203 -36.00 11.72 -14.04
C GLY A 203 -34.93 11.22 -15.00
N ALA A 204 -35.31 10.97 -16.26
CA ALA A 204 -34.40 10.54 -17.32
C ALA A 204 -33.43 11.66 -17.75
N LEU A 205 -33.91 12.90 -17.92
CA LEU A 205 -33.04 14.05 -18.19
C LEU A 205 -32.05 14.29 -17.05
N VAL A 206 -32.52 14.17 -15.80
CA VAL A 206 -31.65 14.24 -14.61
C VAL A 206 -30.61 13.11 -14.63
N ALA A 207 -30.97 11.90 -15.07
CA ALA A 207 -30.03 10.78 -15.18
C ALA A 207 -28.94 11.02 -16.24
N VAL A 208 -29.31 11.59 -17.40
CA VAL A 208 -28.32 11.98 -18.43
C VAL A 208 -27.37 13.04 -17.88
N ALA A 209 -27.89 14.05 -17.18
CA ALA A 209 -27.08 15.06 -16.51
C ALA A 209 -26.18 14.48 -15.39
N TRP A 210 -26.62 13.39 -14.73
CA TRP A 210 -25.90 12.69 -13.67
C TRP A 210 -24.70 11.86 -14.17
N ILE A 211 -24.82 11.23 -15.34
CA ILE A 211 -23.80 10.30 -15.87
C ILE A 211 -22.45 11.00 -16.08
N ILE A 212 -22.46 12.24 -16.58
CA ILE A 212 -21.25 13.03 -16.86
C ILE A 212 -20.42 13.33 -15.60
N PRO A 213 -20.95 14.02 -14.56
CA PRO A 213 -20.21 14.26 -13.32
C PRO A 213 -19.84 12.96 -12.62
N SER A 214 -20.64 11.89 -12.73
CA SER A 214 -20.26 10.58 -12.17
C SER A 214 -19.02 9.97 -12.82
N ALA A 215 -18.89 10.09 -14.14
CA ALA A 215 -17.71 9.65 -14.85
C ALA A 215 -16.47 10.43 -14.42
N ILE A 216 -16.58 11.78 -14.39
CA ILE A 216 -15.48 12.67 -13.97
C ILE A 216 -15.10 12.41 -12.50
N ASN A 217 -16.09 12.26 -11.61
CA ASN A 217 -15.87 11.94 -10.21
C ASN A 217 -15.01 10.67 -10.07
N LYS A 218 -15.39 9.61 -10.79
CA LYS A 218 -14.70 8.33 -10.71
C LYS A 218 -13.26 8.40 -11.22
N ILE A 219 -13.03 9.14 -12.31
CA ILE A 219 -11.68 9.36 -12.87
C ILE A 219 -10.81 10.15 -11.88
N LEU A 220 -11.31 11.28 -11.39
CA LEU A 220 -10.56 12.17 -10.52
C LEU A 220 -10.26 11.53 -9.16
N TRP A 221 -11.24 10.82 -8.60
CA TRP A 221 -11.07 10.03 -7.38
C TRP A 221 -10.00 8.93 -7.58
N SER A 222 -10.09 8.15 -8.66
CA SER A 222 -9.12 7.09 -8.96
C SER A 222 -7.71 7.65 -9.13
N ASN A 223 -7.55 8.78 -9.83
CA ASN A 223 -6.24 9.40 -10.03
C ASN A 223 -5.63 9.85 -8.69
N LEU A 224 -6.40 10.51 -7.82
CA LEU A 224 -5.88 10.95 -6.52
C LEU A 224 -5.58 9.78 -5.58
N GLN A 225 -6.42 8.75 -5.55
CA GLN A 225 -6.22 7.60 -4.66
C GLN A 225 -5.09 6.66 -5.13
N GLN A 226 -4.96 6.44 -6.45
CA GLN A 226 -3.97 5.53 -7.01
C GLN A 226 -2.62 6.20 -7.31
N GLN A 227 -2.61 7.40 -7.89
CA GLN A 227 -1.36 8.07 -8.32
C GLN A 227 -0.75 8.95 -7.22
N ALA A 228 -1.58 9.67 -6.46
CA ALA A 228 -1.11 10.55 -5.38
C ALA A 228 -1.08 9.87 -4.00
N ASN A 229 -1.20 8.53 -3.98
CA ASN A 229 -1.14 7.67 -2.79
C ASN A 229 -2.01 8.10 -1.61
N TRP A 230 -3.13 8.79 -1.88
CA TRP A 230 -4.08 9.14 -0.84
C TRP A 230 -4.74 7.91 -0.24
N THR A 231 -4.81 7.87 1.09
CA THR A 231 -5.70 6.94 1.80
C THR A 231 -7.15 7.36 1.62
N ALA A 232 -8.07 6.37 1.61
CA ALA A 232 -9.49 6.60 1.36
C ALA A 232 -10.10 7.61 2.35
N LEU A 233 -9.90 7.39 3.65
CA LEU A 233 -10.45 8.23 4.71
C LEU A 233 -9.87 9.66 4.68
N ALA A 234 -8.59 9.82 4.38
CA ALA A 234 -7.97 11.15 4.28
C ALA A 234 -8.53 11.95 3.11
N LEU A 235 -8.74 11.30 1.95
CA LEU A 235 -9.35 11.93 0.78
C LEU A 235 -10.81 12.31 1.04
N MET A 236 -11.58 11.44 1.69
CA MET A 236 -12.96 11.73 2.13
C MET A 236 -13.00 12.96 3.04
N TRP A 237 -12.14 13.02 4.06
CA TRP A 237 -12.10 14.16 4.99
C TRP A 237 -11.85 15.50 4.29
N LYS A 238 -10.97 15.51 3.27
CA LYS A 238 -10.64 16.75 2.52
C LYS A 238 -11.70 17.16 1.52
N THR A 239 -12.49 16.23 0.97
CA THR A 239 -13.46 16.50 -0.10
C THR A 239 -14.87 16.75 0.42
N THR A 240 -15.28 16.03 1.47
CA THR A 240 -16.61 16.11 2.10
C THR A 240 -17.10 17.52 2.41
N PRO A 241 -16.31 18.44 3.02
CA PRO A 241 -16.81 19.79 3.32
C PRO A 241 -17.18 20.58 2.06
N PHE A 242 -16.42 20.42 0.97
CA PHE A 242 -16.76 21.03 -0.32
C PHE A 242 -18.03 20.41 -0.90
N THR A 243 -18.20 19.10 -0.79
CA THR A 243 -19.42 18.41 -1.24
C THR A 243 -20.67 18.89 -0.49
N VAL A 244 -20.58 19.06 0.84
CA VAL A 244 -21.66 19.62 1.66
C VAL A 244 -22.02 21.05 1.20
N PHE A 245 -21.00 21.89 0.97
CA PHE A 245 -21.20 23.26 0.48
C PHE A 245 -21.97 23.31 -0.85
N PHE A 246 -21.57 22.49 -1.83
CA PHE A 246 -22.26 22.45 -3.13
C PHE A 246 -23.66 21.80 -3.05
N LEU A 247 -23.86 20.81 -2.19
CA LEU A 247 -25.19 20.23 -1.95
C LEU A 247 -26.16 21.24 -1.32
N LEU A 248 -25.68 22.06 -0.38
CA LEU A 248 -26.45 23.17 0.19
C LEU A 248 -26.87 24.18 -0.89
N ALA A 249 -25.98 24.50 -1.83
CA ALA A 249 -26.29 25.39 -2.94
C ALA A 249 -27.27 24.78 -3.95
N LEU A 250 -27.23 23.46 -4.15
CA LEU A 250 -28.09 22.73 -5.08
C LEU A 250 -29.52 22.51 -4.52
N MET A 251 -29.66 22.41 -3.20
CA MET A 251 -30.92 22.10 -2.52
C MET A 251 -32.11 22.98 -2.96
N PRO A 252 -32.02 24.32 -3.00
CA PRO A 252 -33.18 25.18 -3.30
C PRO A 252 -33.73 25.00 -4.72
N TRP A 253 -32.92 24.48 -5.64
CA TRP A 253 -33.27 24.35 -7.06
C TRP A 253 -33.94 23.01 -7.39
N LEU A 254 -33.60 21.94 -6.67
CA LEU A 254 -34.02 20.58 -6.97
C LEU A 254 -34.97 19.99 -5.93
N ASP A 255 -34.94 20.49 -4.70
CA ASP A 255 -35.88 20.11 -3.64
C ASP A 255 -36.83 21.30 -3.36
N PRO A 256 -38.17 21.13 -3.51
CA PRO A 256 -39.11 22.18 -3.16
C PRO A 256 -39.08 22.48 -1.66
N PRO A 257 -39.39 23.72 -1.22
CA PRO A 257 -39.38 24.12 0.19
C PRO A 257 -40.52 23.47 0.97
N GLY A 258 -40.35 22.20 1.34
CA GLY A 258 -41.31 21.41 2.13
C GLY A 258 -40.66 20.62 3.26
N VAL A 259 -39.33 20.66 3.39
CA VAL A 259 -38.56 19.92 4.41
C VAL A 259 -38.99 20.32 5.83
N LEU A 260 -39.25 21.60 6.04
CA LEU A 260 -39.68 22.14 7.35
C LEU A 260 -41.10 21.65 7.75
N LEU A 261 -41.90 21.21 6.78
CA LEU A 261 -43.25 20.68 6.99
C LEU A 261 -43.27 19.15 7.18
N PHE A 262 -42.10 18.50 7.09
CA PHE A 262 -41.98 17.07 7.31
C PHE A 262 -42.23 16.69 8.77
N LYS A 263 -42.92 15.57 9.01
CA LYS A 263 -43.21 15.06 10.35
C LYS A 263 -41.97 14.37 10.93
N TRP A 264 -41.19 15.15 11.68
CA TRP A 264 -40.05 14.67 12.44
C TRP A 264 -40.51 13.88 13.68
N ASP A 265 -40.56 12.55 13.52
CA ASP A 265 -40.77 11.59 14.61
C ASP A 265 -39.49 10.78 14.85
N LEU A 266 -39.36 10.16 16.03
CA LEU A 266 -38.21 9.31 16.37
C LEU A 266 -38.05 8.16 15.38
N ALA A 267 -39.14 7.52 14.95
CA ALA A 267 -39.09 6.43 13.98
C ALA A 267 -38.54 6.92 12.62
N ASN A 268 -39.10 8.01 12.08
CA ASN A 268 -38.68 8.59 10.80
C ASN A 268 -37.23 9.12 10.84
N SER A 269 -36.88 9.80 11.93
CA SER A 269 -35.54 10.37 12.13
C SER A 269 -34.49 9.27 12.29
N SER A 270 -34.83 8.19 13.00
CA SER A 270 -33.93 7.03 13.15
C SER A 270 -33.71 6.31 11.82
N ALA A 271 -34.74 6.14 10.99
CA ALA A 271 -34.61 5.56 9.66
C ALA A 271 -33.70 6.41 8.74
N ILE A 272 -33.86 7.74 8.78
CA ILE A 272 -33.00 8.67 8.03
C ILE A 272 -31.55 8.58 8.52
N LEU A 273 -31.32 8.55 9.83
CA LEU A 273 -29.98 8.42 10.41
C LEU A 273 -29.31 7.09 10.04
N VAL A 274 -30.04 5.97 10.10
CA VAL A 274 -29.53 4.66 9.67
C VAL A 274 -29.13 4.70 8.19
N SER A 275 -29.94 5.33 7.33
CA SER A 275 -29.56 5.53 5.93
C SER A 275 -28.29 6.37 5.78
N ALA A 276 -28.09 7.39 6.62
CA ALA A 276 -26.90 8.24 6.60
C ALA A 276 -25.64 7.48 7.04
N LEU A 277 -25.75 6.63 8.07
CA LEU A 277 -24.67 5.74 8.49
C LEU A 277 -24.31 4.75 7.38
N LEU A 278 -25.31 4.12 6.75
CA LEU A 278 -25.09 3.24 5.59
C LEU A 278 -24.48 4.00 4.41
N GLY A 279 -24.84 5.27 4.20
CA GLY A 279 -24.23 6.14 3.19
C GLY A 279 -22.75 6.39 3.42
N PHE A 280 -22.35 6.67 4.67
CA PHE A 280 -20.94 6.77 5.06
C PHE A 280 -20.19 5.44 4.81
N LEU A 281 -20.75 4.32 5.27
CA LEU A 281 -20.16 3.00 5.07
C LEU A 281 -20.05 2.65 3.59
N LEU A 282 -21.00 3.08 2.74
CA LEU A 282 -20.95 2.87 1.29
C LEU A 282 -19.76 3.61 0.68
N GLN A 283 -19.61 4.89 1.04
CA GLN A 283 -18.54 5.71 0.51
C GLN A 283 -17.16 5.19 0.94
N TRP A 284 -17.03 4.81 2.21
CA TRP A 284 -15.80 4.23 2.72
C TRP A 284 -15.50 2.87 2.07
N SER A 285 -16.45 1.94 2.09
CA SER A 285 -16.29 0.60 1.48
C SER A 285 -16.00 0.64 -0.02
N GLY A 286 -16.65 1.56 -0.76
CA GLY A 286 -16.39 1.78 -2.18
C GLY A 286 -14.97 2.26 -2.46
N ALA A 287 -14.49 3.23 -1.66
CA ALA A 287 -13.12 3.71 -1.77
C ALA A 287 -12.09 2.63 -1.36
N LEU A 288 -12.37 1.82 -0.33
CA LEU A 288 -11.53 0.67 0.04
C LEU A 288 -11.44 -0.34 -1.10
N ALA A 289 -12.58 -0.75 -1.66
CA ALA A 289 -12.63 -1.72 -2.75
C ALA A 289 -11.88 -1.20 -4.00
N LEU A 290 -12.04 0.07 -4.36
CA LEU A 290 -11.31 0.69 -5.48
C LEU A 290 -9.79 0.73 -5.25
N GLY A 291 -9.35 0.93 -4.00
CA GLY A 291 -7.94 1.00 -3.65
C GLY A 291 -7.25 -0.35 -3.44
N ALA A 292 -8.00 -1.42 -3.18
CA ALA A 292 -7.48 -2.75 -2.88
C ALA A 292 -7.64 -3.76 -4.03
N THR A 293 -8.47 -3.47 -5.03
CA THR A 293 -8.80 -4.42 -6.11
C THR A 293 -8.39 -3.90 -7.48
N SER A 294 -8.25 -4.81 -8.44
CA SER A 294 -8.03 -4.44 -9.84
C SER A 294 -9.27 -3.78 -10.43
N ALA A 295 -9.07 -2.94 -11.45
CA ALA A 295 -10.16 -2.27 -12.17
C ALA A 295 -11.21 -3.28 -12.70
N THR A 296 -10.76 -4.46 -13.17
CA THR A 296 -11.65 -5.53 -13.65
C THR A 296 -12.50 -6.12 -12.54
N SER A 297 -11.93 -6.39 -11.36
CA SER A 297 -12.66 -6.95 -10.21
C SER A 297 -13.77 -6.00 -9.75
N HIS A 298 -13.48 -4.70 -9.69
CA HIS A 298 -14.47 -3.70 -9.33
C HIS A 298 -15.63 -3.63 -10.35
N VAL A 299 -15.37 -3.80 -11.65
CA VAL A 299 -16.43 -3.81 -12.68
C VAL A 299 -17.33 -5.03 -12.53
N VAL A 300 -16.74 -6.23 -12.33
CA VAL A 300 -17.50 -7.48 -12.12
C VAL A 300 -18.38 -7.39 -10.87
N LEU A 301 -17.84 -6.89 -9.75
CA LEU A 301 -18.62 -6.66 -8.53
C LEU A 301 -19.79 -5.70 -8.79
N GLY A 302 -19.56 -4.68 -9.61
CA GLY A 302 -20.61 -3.75 -10.05
C GLY A 302 -21.73 -4.46 -10.81
N GLN A 303 -21.41 -5.37 -11.74
CA GLN A 303 -22.42 -6.13 -12.49
C GLN A 303 -23.24 -7.03 -11.57
N PHE A 304 -22.56 -7.73 -10.66
CA PHE A 304 -23.21 -8.60 -9.71
C PHE A 304 -24.17 -7.82 -8.80
N LYS A 305 -23.76 -6.65 -8.32
CA LYS A 305 -24.64 -5.72 -7.57
C LYS A 305 -25.88 -5.36 -8.38
N THR A 306 -25.71 -4.99 -9.66
CA THR A 306 -26.84 -4.63 -10.52
C THR A 306 -27.85 -5.76 -10.63
N CYS A 307 -27.41 -7.00 -10.87
CA CYS A 307 -28.32 -8.16 -10.95
C CYS A 307 -29.11 -8.35 -9.65
N VAL A 308 -28.44 -8.30 -8.50
CA VAL A 308 -29.07 -8.50 -7.19
C VAL A 308 -30.06 -7.38 -6.87
N ILE A 309 -29.72 -6.14 -7.20
CA ILE A 309 -30.60 -4.99 -6.93
C ILE A 309 -31.81 -4.97 -7.88
N LEU A 310 -31.65 -5.38 -9.15
CA LEU A 310 -32.77 -5.54 -10.08
C LEU A 310 -33.74 -6.62 -9.59
N LEU A 311 -33.22 -7.79 -9.20
CA LEU A 311 -34.04 -8.90 -8.68
C LEU A 311 -34.69 -8.53 -7.34
N GLY A 312 -33.94 -7.90 -6.44
CA GLY A 312 -34.45 -7.40 -5.17
C GLY A 312 -35.51 -6.31 -5.37
N GLY A 313 -35.35 -5.45 -6.37
CA GLY A 313 -36.32 -4.43 -6.76
C GLY A 313 -37.67 -5.04 -7.14
N TYR A 314 -37.63 -6.06 -7.99
CA TYR A 314 -38.79 -6.84 -8.41
C TYR A 314 -39.49 -7.52 -7.21
N VAL A 315 -38.74 -8.25 -6.38
CA VAL A 315 -39.33 -9.03 -5.27
C VAL A 315 -39.83 -8.17 -4.11
N ILE A 316 -39.12 -7.09 -3.76
CA ILE A 316 -39.39 -6.29 -2.55
C ILE A 316 -40.38 -5.16 -2.83
N PHE A 317 -40.29 -4.52 -4.00
CA PHE A 317 -41.13 -3.37 -4.34
C PHE A 317 -42.21 -3.69 -5.37
N GLY A 318 -42.27 -4.93 -5.89
CA GLY A 318 -43.24 -5.32 -6.91
C GLY A 318 -43.07 -4.56 -8.23
N SER A 319 -41.89 -4.00 -8.47
CA SER A 319 -41.60 -3.24 -9.68
C SER A 319 -41.41 -4.22 -10.84
N ASP A 320 -42.41 -4.39 -11.70
CA ASP A 320 -42.28 -5.16 -12.93
C ASP A 320 -41.52 -4.32 -13.98
N PRO A 321 -40.27 -4.65 -14.36
CA PRO A 321 -39.54 -3.87 -15.35
C PRO A 321 -40.04 -4.13 -16.78
N GLY A 322 -40.82 -5.18 -17.00
CA GLY A 322 -41.27 -5.63 -18.32
C GLY A 322 -40.24 -6.49 -19.07
N PHE A 323 -40.73 -7.38 -19.92
CA PHE A 323 -39.89 -8.38 -20.61
C PHE A 323 -38.82 -7.75 -21.52
N ILE A 324 -39.18 -6.69 -22.26
CA ILE A 324 -38.25 -6.01 -23.18
C ILE A 324 -37.14 -5.30 -22.39
N SER A 325 -37.46 -4.70 -21.24
CA SER A 325 -36.46 -4.06 -20.39
C SER A 325 -35.45 -5.08 -19.85
N ILE A 326 -35.92 -6.27 -19.44
CA ILE A 326 -35.06 -7.38 -19.02
C ILE A 326 -34.13 -7.83 -20.16
N CYS A 327 -34.64 -7.98 -21.38
CA CYS A 327 -33.80 -8.31 -22.54
C CYS A 327 -32.71 -7.24 -22.78
N GLY A 328 -33.06 -5.95 -22.67
CA GLY A 328 -32.11 -4.85 -22.75
C GLY A 328 -31.05 -4.90 -21.64
N ALA A 329 -31.46 -5.18 -20.40
CA ALA A 329 -30.54 -5.33 -19.27
C ALA A 329 -29.58 -6.50 -19.46
N VAL A 330 -30.07 -7.66 -19.92
CA VAL A 330 -29.23 -8.83 -20.24
C VAL A 330 -28.21 -8.49 -21.33
N ALA A 331 -28.63 -7.81 -22.41
CA ALA A 331 -27.73 -7.39 -23.47
C ALA A 331 -26.64 -6.44 -22.96
N ALA A 332 -26.99 -5.49 -22.09
CA ALA A 332 -26.03 -4.56 -21.48
C ALA A 332 -25.01 -5.28 -20.57
N LEU A 333 -25.47 -6.21 -19.73
CA LEU A 333 -24.61 -7.01 -18.84
C LEU A 333 -23.68 -7.94 -19.64
N ALA A 334 -24.18 -8.54 -20.73
CA ALA A 334 -23.38 -9.35 -21.64
C ALA A 334 -22.29 -8.52 -22.32
N GLY A 335 -22.65 -7.35 -22.87
CA GLY A 335 -21.69 -6.41 -23.45
C GLY A 335 -20.62 -5.97 -22.44
N MET A 336 -21.02 -5.71 -21.19
CA MET A 336 -20.08 -5.31 -20.13
C MET A 336 -19.15 -6.46 -19.72
N SER A 337 -19.64 -7.70 -19.75
CA SER A 337 -18.84 -8.90 -19.50
C SER A 337 -17.79 -9.11 -20.59
N VAL A 338 -18.17 -8.98 -21.86
CA VAL A 338 -17.24 -9.03 -23.01
C VAL A 338 -16.20 -7.90 -22.90
N TYR A 339 -16.62 -6.68 -22.61
CA TYR A 339 -15.70 -5.55 -22.40
C TYR A 339 -14.69 -5.82 -21.28
N THR A 340 -15.15 -6.39 -20.16
CA THR A 340 -14.30 -6.74 -19.01
C THR A 340 -13.29 -7.82 -19.39
N TRP A 341 -13.72 -8.85 -20.12
CA TRP A 341 -12.85 -9.91 -20.63
C TRP A 341 -11.77 -9.38 -21.57
N LEU A 342 -12.11 -8.43 -22.45
CA LEU A 342 -11.14 -7.76 -23.35
C LEU A 342 -10.13 -6.86 -22.61
N ASN A 343 -10.39 -6.52 -21.35
CA ASN A 343 -9.48 -5.74 -20.50
C ASN A 343 -8.57 -6.61 -19.61
N LEU A 344 -8.67 -7.94 -19.66
CA LEU A 344 -7.77 -8.82 -18.92
C LEU A 344 -6.37 -8.85 -19.55
N PRO A 345 -5.29 -8.81 -18.74
CA PRO A 345 -3.91 -8.67 -19.23
C PRO A 345 -3.32 -9.86 -20.01
N GLY A 346 -4.11 -10.87 -20.39
CA GLY A 346 -3.65 -12.06 -21.13
C GLY A 346 -3.75 -11.98 -22.66
N LYS A 347 -4.35 -10.93 -23.23
CA LYS A 347 -4.63 -10.84 -24.69
C LYS A 347 -3.96 -9.68 -25.42
N SER A 348 -3.25 -8.82 -24.69
CA SER A 348 -2.45 -7.72 -25.25
C SER A 348 -1.14 -8.17 -25.91
N ILE A 349 -0.89 -9.48 -26.03
CA ILE A 349 0.37 -10.04 -26.56
C ILE A 349 0.35 -10.24 -28.09
N ASP A 350 -0.79 -10.20 -28.77
CA ASP A 350 -0.82 -10.41 -30.24
C ASP A 350 -0.55 -9.16 -31.10
N HIS A 351 -0.26 -8.00 -30.50
CA HIS A 351 0.00 -6.76 -31.26
C HIS A 351 1.36 -6.08 -30.98
N MET A 352 2.25 -6.69 -30.19
CA MET A 352 3.55 -6.10 -29.82
C MET A 352 4.78 -6.76 -30.46
N SER A 353 4.61 -7.61 -31.46
CA SER A 353 5.75 -8.22 -32.19
C SER A 353 6.43 -7.31 -33.23
N ASN A 354 6.16 -6.00 -33.26
CA ASN A 354 6.89 -5.13 -34.17
C ASN A 354 6.98 -3.68 -33.66
N LYS A 355 7.84 -3.42 -32.68
CA LYS A 355 8.42 -2.07 -32.51
C LYS A 355 9.88 -2.17 -32.12
N GLN A 356 10.71 -1.76 -33.08
CA GLN A 356 12.15 -1.56 -32.98
C GLN A 356 12.56 -0.72 -31.77
N LEU A 357 13.76 -1.00 -31.27
CA LEU A 357 14.47 -0.26 -30.22
C LEU A 357 14.44 1.26 -30.46
N PRO A 358 14.14 2.10 -29.44
CA PRO A 358 14.43 3.52 -29.50
C PRO A 358 15.91 3.77 -29.20
N LYS A 359 16.58 4.43 -30.16
CA LYS A 359 17.92 5.00 -30.03
C LYS A 359 17.92 6.09 -28.95
N GLN A 360 18.83 5.96 -27.99
CA GLN A 360 19.14 6.95 -26.95
C GLN A 360 19.85 8.15 -27.60
N ASN A 361 19.22 9.33 -27.58
CA ASN A 361 19.92 10.61 -27.79
C ASN A 361 20.21 11.22 -26.42
N VAL A 362 21.48 11.20 -26.04
CA VAL A 362 22.02 11.84 -24.84
C VAL A 362 22.22 13.32 -25.15
N ASN A 363 21.44 14.20 -24.53
CA ASN A 363 21.73 15.64 -24.49
C ASN A 363 22.53 15.94 -23.22
N VAL A 364 23.81 16.23 -23.42
CA VAL A 364 24.77 16.70 -22.42
C VAL A 364 24.55 18.19 -22.17
N SER A 365 24.18 18.57 -20.95
CA SER A 365 24.27 19.96 -20.48
C SER A 365 25.42 20.10 -19.49
N LYS A 366 26.39 20.95 -19.85
CA LYS A 366 27.64 21.28 -19.13
C LYS A 366 27.40 21.92 -17.76
N PRO A 367 28.36 21.77 -16.81
CA PRO A 367 28.34 22.46 -15.51
C PRO A 367 28.88 23.89 -15.60
N LYS A 368 28.39 24.78 -14.72
CA LYS A 368 28.94 26.12 -14.50
C LYS A 368 29.29 26.27 -13.01
N ALA A 369 30.50 26.74 -12.75
CA ALA A 369 31.15 26.85 -11.44
C ALA A 369 30.81 28.16 -10.70
N GLU A 370 30.78 28.02 -9.36
CA GLU A 370 31.23 28.87 -8.23
C GLU A 370 30.88 30.36 -8.03
N ALA A 371 30.60 30.63 -6.74
CA ALA A 371 30.94 31.77 -5.85
C ALA A 371 29.68 32.45 -5.25
N ASP A 372 29.59 32.89 -3.99
CA ASP A 372 30.30 32.76 -2.71
C ASP A 372 29.40 33.48 -1.65
N ASP A 373 29.61 33.13 -0.37
CA ASP A 373 29.41 33.91 0.87
C ASP A 373 28.00 34.22 1.46
N GLY A 374 27.95 34.19 2.80
CA GLY A 374 26.91 34.81 3.64
C GLY A 374 26.44 33.99 4.84
N GLY A 375 27.10 34.16 5.99
CA GLY A 375 26.76 33.53 7.27
C GLY A 375 25.48 34.03 7.97
N GLY A 376 25.10 33.33 9.05
CA GLY A 376 24.04 33.75 9.96
C GLY A 376 23.69 32.68 11.00
N GLU A 377 24.17 32.88 12.22
CA GLU A 377 23.73 32.17 13.43
C GLU A 377 22.24 32.46 13.73
N THR A 378 21.53 31.50 14.32
CA THR A 378 20.62 31.72 15.47
C THR A 378 20.14 30.37 16.03
N GLY A 379 20.28 30.22 17.35
CA GLY A 379 20.00 28.98 18.07
C GLY A 379 18.52 28.74 18.35
N VAL A 380 18.20 27.48 18.65
CA VAL A 380 16.97 27.10 19.36
C VAL A 380 17.35 26.10 20.46
N THR A 381 16.97 26.47 21.68
CA THR A 381 17.15 25.75 22.93
C THR A 381 16.27 24.50 22.99
N VAL A 382 16.83 23.37 23.40
CA VAL A 382 16.07 22.17 23.80
C VAL A 382 16.22 21.97 25.30
N VAL A 383 15.07 21.84 25.95
CA VAL A 383 14.87 21.66 27.39
C VAL A 383 15.37 20.28 27.83
N SER A 384 16.17 20.28 28.90
CA SER A 384 16.75 19.12 29.58
C SER A 384 15.69 18.28 30.30
N VAL A 385 15.79 16.95 30.19
CA VAL A 385 15.14 15.97 31.08
C VAL A 385 16.23 15.06 31.68
N ASP A 386 16.09 14.74 32.97
CA ASP A 386 17.10 14.29 33.93
C ASP A 386 18.01 13.07 33.55
N PRO A 387 19.31 13.09 33.92
CA PRO A 387 20.30 12.08 33.56
C PRO A 387 20.54 11.00 34.64
N LEU A 388 19.54 10.18 34.94
CA LEU A 388 19.72 9.04 35.87
C LEU A 388 19.26 7.66 35.39
N LEU A 389 18.78 7.55 34.14
CA LEU A 389 18.49 6.26 33.49
C LEU A 389 19.39 5.98 32.26
N SER A 390 20.41 6.82 32.02
CA SER A 390 21.32 6.70 30.86
C SER A 390 22.66 6.03 31.21
N LYS A 391 22.89 5.65 32.47
CA LYS A 391 24.20 5.16 32.93
C LYS A 391 24.39 3.65 32.87
N THR A 392 23.39 2.89 32.40
CA THR A 392 23.47 1.42 32.36
C THR A 392 23.41 0.85 30.93
N ILE A 393 23.25 1.69 29.90
CA ILE A 393 23.13 1.24 28.50
C ILE A 393 24.42 1.47 27.69
N THR A 394 25.43 2.15 28.25
CA THR A 394 26.63 2.59 27.49
C THR A 394 27.91 1.88 27.91
N ALA A 395 27.84 0.58 28.16
CA ALA A 395 29.02 -0.22 28.45
C ALA A 395 28.86 -1.61 27.85
N ASN A 396 29.17 -1.75 26.55
CA ASN A 396 29.78 -2.96 25.95
C ASN A 396 30.05 -2.87 24.43
N ILE A 397 30.05 -1.68 23.81
CA ILE A 397 30.57 -1.52 22.44
C ILE A 397 32.04 -1.06 22.52
N VAL A 398 32.94 -2.02 22.79
CA VAL A 398 34.38 -1.83 23.04
C VAL A 398 35.06 -3.17 22.76
N TYR A 399 36.04 -3.41 21.88
CA TYR A 399 36.88 -2.64 20.95
C TYR A 399 37.50 -3.68 20.00
N GLU A 400 37.76 -3.34 18.75
CA GLU A 400 39.15 -3.20 18.27
C GLU A 400 39.16 -2.32 17.02
N SER A 401 40.22 -1.52 16.89
CA SER A 401 40.42 -0.50 15.87
C SER A 401 40.19 -1.01 14.43
N PRO A 402 39.77 -0.13 13.49
CA PRO A 402 39.98 -0.42 12.09
C PRO A 402 41.48 -0.55 11.86
N ILE A 403 41.92 -1.69 11.36
CA ILE A 403 43.19 -1.76 10.65
C ILE A 403 43.05 -0.73 9.53
N GLU A 404 43.79 0.38 9.63
CA GLU A 404 44.06 1.28 8.52
C GLU A 404 44.81 0.46 7.46
N LEU A 405 44.07 -0.32 6.67
CA LEU A 405 44.45 -0.60 5.31
C LEU A 405 44.13 0.70 4.56
N GLU A 406 45.15 1.56 4.42
CA GLU A 406 45.22 2.45 3.26
C GLU A 406 45.12 1.55 2.01
N MET A 407 43.90 1.30 1.58
CA MET A 407 43.62 0.72 0.28
C MET A 407 42.87 1.79 -0.49
N GLY A 408 43.56 2.32 -1.49
CA GLY A 408 43.06 3.37 -2.36
C GLY A 408 41.66 3.03 -2.89
N MET A 409 40.98 4.07 -3.37
CA MET A 409 39.79 3.95 -4.21
C MET A 409 40.09 3.05 -5.41
N GLY A 410 40.01 1.74 -5.20
CA GLY A 410 40.17 0.70 -6.19
C GLY A 410 38.82 0.49 -6.83
N SER A 411 38.68 0.99 -8.06
CA SER A 411 37.88 0.43 -9.15
C SER A 411 36.68 -0.44 -8.73
N ASN A 412 35.46 0.08 -8.87
CA ASN A 412 34.22 -0.59 -9.32
C ASN A 412 34.29 -2.14 -9.45
N GLY A 413 34.60 -2.84 -8.35
CA GLY A 413 34.99 -4.25 -8.35
C GLY A 413 33.76 -5.13 -8.20
N GLU A 414 33.70 -6.20 -8.98
CA GLU A 414 32.63 -7.20 -8.91
C GLU A 414 32.62 -7.90 -7.53
N LEU A 415 31.77 -7.43 -6.62
CA LEU A 415 31.60 -8.05 -5.30
C LEU A 415 30.88 -9.40 -5.40
N LYS A 416 31.45 -10.43 -4.79
CA LYS A 416 30.87 -11.78 -4.72
C LYS A 416 30.39 -12.04 -3.30
N TYR A 417 29.20 -12.63 -3.18
CA TYR A 417 28.60 -12.97 -1.89
C TYR A 417 28.48 -14.48 -1.80
N GLU A 418 29.19 -15.10 -0.87
CA GLU A 418 29.16 -16.55 -0.66
C GLU A 418 28.34 -16.87 0.59
N ILE A 419 27.21 -17.54 0.42
CA ILE A 419 26.34 -17.94 1.54
C ILE A 419 26.52 -19.42 1.88
N SER A 420 26.71 -19.71 3.17
CA SER A 420 26.76 -21.07 3.69
C SER A 420 25.42 -21.78 3.52
N GLN A 421 25.46 -23.10 3.33
CA GLN A 421 24.24 -23.90 3.22
C GLN A 421 23.31 -23.73 4.44
N ASN A 422 23.85 -23.71 5.66
CA ASN A 422 23.05 -23.60 6.88
C ASN A 422 22.37 -22.22 6.98
N ALA A 423 23.10 -21.14 6.67
CA ALA A 423 22.52 -19.80 6.60
C ALA A 423 21.38 -19.76 5.57
N TYR A 424 21.64 -20.30 4.36
CA TYR A 424 20.67 -20.32 3.28
C TYR A 424 19.39 -21.09 3.65
N ILE A 425 19.53 -22.29 4.23
CA ILE A 425 18.39 -23.12 4.61
C ILE A 425 17.59 -22.46 5.75
N LYS A 426 18.28 -21.94 6.78
CA LYS A 426 17.64 -21.31 7.94
C LYS A 426 16.74 -20.15 7.52
N LEU A 427 17.20 -19.25 6.64
CA LEU A 427 16.39 -18.12 6.19
C LEU A 427 15.17 -18.55 5.33
N VAL A 428 15.30 -19.62 4.54
CA VAL A 428 14.19 -20.14 3.72
C VAL A 428 13.15 -20.84 4.61
N LEU A 429 13.59 -21.64 5.58
CA LEU A 429 12.69 -22.30 6.53
C LEU A 429 11.93 -21.28 7.39
N HIS A 430 12.60 -20.21 7.84
CA HIS A 430 11.96 -19.09 8.54
C HIS A 430 10.84 -18.46 7.70
N SER A 431 11.11 -18.22 6.42
CA SER A 431 10.12 -17.68 5.48
C SER A 431 8.94 -18.64 5.24
N LEU A 432 9.18 -19.96 5.28
CA LEU A 432 8.13 -20.98 5.13
C LEU A 432 7.25 -21.13 6.37
N ARG A 433 7.77 -20.83 7.55
CA ARG A 433 6.99 -20.81 8.80
C ARG A 433 5.94 -19.70 8.77
N HIS A 434 6.28 -18.54 8.20
CA HIS A 434 5.42 -17.36 8.18
C HIS A 434 4.95 -16.97 6.77
N LYS A 435 4.21 -17.88 6.11
CA LYS A 435 3.74 -17.69 4.71
C LYS A 435 2.84 -16.48 4.47
N THR A 436 2.21 -15.94 5.52
CA THR A 436 1.23 -14.85 5.43
C THR A 436 1.73 -13.55 6.06
N ALA A 437 3.00 -13.46 6.45
CA ALA A 437 3.58 -12.27 7.05
C ALA A 437 4.90 -11.90 6.37
N ALA A 438 5.29 -10.63 6.47
CA ALA A 438 6.62 -10.23 6.06
C ALA A 438 7.66 -10.81 7.03
N VAL A 439 8.73 -11.37 6.49
CA VAL A 439 9.81 -12.02 7.25
C VAL A 439 11.06 -11.16 7.16
N ASN A 440 11.83 -11.07 8.23
CA ASN A 440 13.10 -10.36 8.23
C ASN A 440 14.13 -11.06 9.09
N GLY A 441 15.39 -10.74 8.82
CA GLY A 441 16.49 -11.10 9.68
C GLY A 441 17.81 -10.54 9.18
N VAL A 442 18.87 -10.79 9.93
CA VAL A 442 20.21 -10.30 9.62
C VAL A 442 21.11 -11.41 9.11
N LEU A 443 22.08 -11.04 8.30
CA LEU A 443 23.11 -11.92 7.77
C LEU A 443 24.39 -11.68 8.55
N VAL A 444 24.99 -12.77 9.03
CA VAL A 444 26.19 -12.74 9.86
C VAL A 444 27.34 -13.39 9.10
N GLY A 445 28.49 -12.73 9.08
CA GLY A 445 29.60 -13.12 8.24
C GLY A 445 30.85 -12.28 8.45
N ARG A 446 31.72 -12.31 7.44
CA ARG A 446 32.94 -11.50 7.38
C ARG A 446 33.38 -11.30 5.94
N ILE A 447 34.27 -10.35 5.69
CA ILE A 447 34.99 -10.26 4.42
C ILE A 447 35.99 -11.43 4.37
N SER A 448 36.11 -12.08 3.22
CA SER A 448 37.01 -13.21 3.07
C SER A 448 38.46 -12.76 3.30
N PRO A 449 39.22 -13.43 4.18
CA PRO A 449 40.63 -13.08 4.41
C PRO A 449 41.52 -13.34 3.19
N LYS A 450 40.99 -13.98 2.13
CA LYS A 450 41.71 -14.31 0.90
C LYS A 450 41.43 -13.35 -0.26
N ASP A 451 40.29 -12.66 -0.23
CA ASP A 451 39.83 -11.78 -1.32
C ASP A 451 38.88 -10.72 -0.73
N ASP A 452 39.32 -9.46 -0.71
CA ASP A 452 38.55 -8.32 -0.20
C ASP A 452 37.28 -8.02 -1.02
N GLY A 453 37.13 -8.65 -2.18
CA GLY A 453 35.92 -8.61 -3.01
C GLY A 453 34.88 -9.67 -2.67
N VAL A 454 35.14 -10.57 -1.71
CA VAL A 454 34.24 -11.67 -1.34
C VAL A 454 33.71 -11.49 0.08
N VAL A 455 32.38 -11.45 0.23
CA VAL A 455 31.71 -11.44 1.53
C VAL A 455 31.23 -12.85 1.84
N GLU A 456 31.79 -13.46 2.88
CA GLU A 456 31.44 -14.80 3.37
C GLU A 456 30.31 -14.70 4.42
N ILE A 457 29.09 -15.09 4.05
CA ILE A 457 27.93 -15.18 4.93
C ILE A 457 27.94 -16.55 5.58
N SER A 458 28.23 -16.58 6.88
CA SER A 458 28.39 -17.81 7.66
C SER A 458 27.08 -18.29 8.28
N ASP A 459 26.25 -17.37 8.77
CA ASP A 459 24.95 -17.67 9.38
C ASP A 459 23.90 -16.60 9.04
N SER A 460 22.63 -16.89 9.31
CA SER A 460 21.52 -15.94 9.23
C SER A 460 20.71 -15.99 10.52
N VAL A 461 20.27 -14.84 11.03
CA VAL A 461 19.46 -14.77 12.25
C VAL A 461 18.04 -14.31 11.92
N PRO A 462 17.05 -15.21 12.03
CA PRO A 462 15.62 -14.89 12.03
C PRO A 462 15.24 -13.84 13.09
N LEU A 463 14.60 -12.73 12.69
CA LEU A 463 14.21 -11.65 13.61
C LEU A 463 12.71 -11.67 13.96
N PHE A 464 11.87 -10.89 13.26
CA PHE A 464 10.45 -10.69 13.65
C PHE A 464 9.47 -10.83 12.48
N HIS A 465 8.17 -10.95 12.80
CA HIS A 465 7.08 -11.01 11.80
C HIS A 465 5.89 -10.09 12.12
N SER A 466 5.67 -9.89 13.41
CA SER A 466 4.52 -9.18 13.97
C SER A 466 4.75 -7.66 13.95
N ASN A 467 5.99 -7.25 14.21
CA ASN A 467 6.36 -5.90 14.65
C ASN A 467 7.55 -5.28 13.89
N LEU A 468 7.61 -5.42 12.56
CA LEU A 468 8.60 -4.74 11.70
C LEU A 468 8.73 -3.22 11.95
N ALA A 469 7.78 -2.64 12.67
CA ALA A 469 7.63 -1.24 13.02
C ALA A 469 8.03 -0.87 14.47
N LEU A 470 8.32 -1.84 15.35
CA LEU A 470 8.76 -1.55 16.72
C LEU A 470 10.29 -1.62 16.79
N LEU A 471 10.91 -0.45 16.99
CA LEU A 471 12.36 -0.33 17.13
C LEU A 471 12.96 -0.99 18.38
N PRO A 472 12.33 -0.97 19.57
CA PRO A 472 12.98 -1.53 20.77
C PRO A 472 13.31 -3.03 20.66
N PRO A 473 12.41 -3.89 20.14
CA PRO A 473 12.77 -5.29 19.88
C PRO A 473 13.94 -5.42 18.90
N LEU A 474 13.95 -4.64 17.80
CA LEU A 474 15.02 -4.65 16.80
C LEU A 474 16.36 -4.25 17.40
N GLU A 475 16.40 -3.19 18.20
CA GLU A 475 17.61 -2.72 18.88
C GLU A 475 18.18 -3.79 19.81
N ILE A 476 17.33 -4.36 20.68
CA ILE A 476 17.72 -5.42 21.61
C ILE A 476 18.28 -6.62 20.84
N SER A 477 17.64 -6.99 19.74
CA SER A 477 18.03 -8.15 18.95
C SER A 477 19.37 -7.94 18.24
N LEU A 478 19.60 -6.78 17.64
CA LEU A 478 20.88 -6.46 17.00
C LEU A 478 22.03 -6.48 18.03
N ILE A 479 21.80 -5.95 19.22
CA ILE A 479 22.78 -5.98 20.32
C ILE A 479 23.10 -7.41 20.74
N MET A 480 22.07 -8.23 20.98
CA MET A 480 22.25 -9.64 21.37
C MET A 480 23.02 -10.44 20.31
N ILE A 481 22.72 -10.21 19.04
CA ILE A 481 23.38 -10.88 17.91
C ILE A 481 24.84 -10.44 17.83
N GLU A 482 25.10 -9.14 17.91
CA GLU A 482 26.46 -8.61 17.84
C GLU A 482 27.33 -9.14 18.99
N GLU A 483 26.85 -9.09 20.23
CA GLU A 483 27.59 -9.57 21.40
C GLU A 483 27.95 -11.07 21.28
N HIS A 484 27.03 -11.88 20.74
CA HIS A 484 27.27 -13.32 20.56
C HIS A 484 28.30 -13.64 19.46
N TYR A 485 28.18 -12.99 18.30
CA TYR A 485 28.98 -13.33 17.12
C TYR A 485 30.33 -12.60 17.08
N VAL A 486 30.48 -11.45 17.74
CA VAL A 486 31.77 -10.77 17.90
C VAL A 486 32.77 -11.68 18.63
N ALA A 487 32.30 -12.45 19.62
CA ALA A 487 33.12 -13.45 20.32
C ALA A 487 33.65 -14.56 19.38
N GLN A 488 33.03 -14.75 18.22
CA GLN A 488 33.42 -15.73 17.19
C GLN A 488 34.16 -15.08 16.00
N GLY A 489 34.44 -13.77 16.07
CA GLY A 489 35.07 -13.02 14.99
C GLY A 489 34.17 -12.81 13.76
N LEU A 490 32.85 -12.81 13.96
CA LEU A 490 31.85 -12.57 12.92
C LEU A 490 31.10 -11.27 13.21
N SER A 491 30.64 -10.59 12.16
CA SER A 491 29.88 -9.35 12.25
C SER A 491 28.60 -9.41 11.43
N ILE A 492 27.70 -8.45 11.66
CA ILE A 492 26.50 -8.28 10.85
C ILE A 492 26.92 -7.69 9.50
N VAL A 493 26.78 -8.47 8.44
CA VAL A 493 27.22 -8.11 7.10
C VAL A 493 26.08 -7.70 6.18
N GLY A 494 24.83 -8.04 6.51
CA GLY A 494 23.70 -7.73 5.63
C GLY A 494 22.33 -8.01 6.26
N TYR A 495 21.30 -7.95 5.42
CA TYR A 495 19.90 -8.11 5.83
C TYR A 495 19.17 -9.02 4.85
N PHE A 496 18.17 -9.78 5.31
CA PHE A 496 17.26 -10.49 4.44
C PHE A 496 15.81 -10.11 4.72
N HIS A 497 15.01 -10.14 3.67
CA HIS A 497 13.60 -9.77 3.72
C HIS A 497 12.74 -10.67 2.84
N ALA A 498 11.56 -11.04 3.32
CA ALA A 498 10.49 -11.59 2.51
C ALA A 498 9.27 -10.69 2.60
N ASN A 499 8.70 -10.36 1.43
CA ASN A 499 7.50 -9.55 1.35
C ASN A 499 6.26 -10.37 1.78
N GLU A 500 5.30 -9.70 2.42
CA GLU A 500 4.00 -10.28 2.80
C GLU A 500 3.16 -10.68 1.58
N ARG A 501 3.30 -9.94 0.47
CA ARG A 501 2.58 -10.21 -0.77
C ARG A 501 3.33 -11.20 -1.64
N PHE A 502 2.58 -12.15 -2.19
CA PHE A 502 3.10 -13.19 -3.06
C PHE A 502 3.64 -12.65 -4.40
N ASP A 503 3.05 -11.57 -4.92
CA ASP A 503 3.40 -10.97 -6.21
C ASP A 503 4.37 -9.79 -6.11
N ASP A 504 4.75 -9.38 -4.90
CA ASP A 504 5.63 -8.24 -4.66
C ASP A 504 7.10 -8.67 -4.66
N VAL A 505 7.84 -8.17 -5.64
CA VAL A 505 9.28 -8.39 -5.86
C VAL A 505 10.10 -7.13 -5.60
N GLU A 506 9.48 -6.06 -5.11
CA GLU A 506 10.18 -4.83 -4.77
C GLU A 506 10.61 -4.81 -3.30
N LEU A 507 11.70 -4.10 -3.02
CA LEU A 507 12.19 -3.91 -1.66
C LEU A 507 11.35 -2.85 -0.94
N CYS A 508 10.77 -3.20 0.22
CA CYS A 508 10.02 -2.24 1.03
C CYS A 508 10.95 -1.16 1.63
N GLY A 509 10.41 0.03 1.95
CA GLY A 509 11.23 1.15 2.45
C GLY A 509 11.85 0.86 3.83
N VAL A 510 11.14 0.13 4.70
CA VAL A 510 11.70 -0.39 5.96
C VAL A 510 12.97 -1.22 5.72
N ALA A 511 12.95 -2.16 4.76
CA ALA A 511 14.13 -2.97 4.42
C ALA A 511 15.26 -2.10 3.84
N LYS A 512 14.94 -1.07 3.05
CA LYS A 512 15.93 -0.10 2.53
C LYS A 512 16.56 0.71 3.66
N ASN A 513 15.77 1.18 4.62
CA ASN A 513 16.25 1.97 5.76
C ASN A 513 17.17 1.16 6.67
N ILE A 514 16.79 -0.09 6.98
CA ILE A 514 17.62 -1.00 7.77
C ILE A 514 18.91 -1.33 7.02
N GLY A 515 18.81 -1.66 5.73
CA GLY A 515 19.99 -1.89 4.90
C GLY A 515 20.88 -0.65 4.80
N ASP A 516 20.31 0.55 4.70
CA ASP A 516 21.06 1.80 4.70
C ASP A 516 21.83 1.99 6.01
N HIS A 517 21.22 1.67 7.15
CA HIS A 517 21.87 1.70 8.45
C HIS A 517 23.02 0.71 8.52
N ILE A 518 22.82 -0.56 8.13
CA ILE A 518 23.88 -1.57 8.06
C ILE A 518 25.00 -1.13 7.11
N SER A 519 24.66 -0.50 5.98
CA SER A 519 25.65 -0.02 5.00
C SER A 519 26.56 1.10 5.51
N ARG A 520 26.21 1.78 6.61
CA ARG A 520 27.08 2.77 7.26
C ARG A 520 28.25 2.11 7.99
N TYR A 521 28.04 0.92 8.55
CA TYR A 521 29.04 0.14 9.26
C TYR A 521 29.74 -0.87 8.35
N PHE A 522 29.01 -1.43 7.38
CA PHE A 522 29.51 -2.39 6.41
C PHE A 522 29.16 -1.93 4.98
N PRO A 523 30.04 -1.16 4.31
CA PRO A 523 29.73 -0.54 3.00
C PRO A 523 29.35 -1.53 1.89
N GLN A 524 29.81 -2.78 1.99
CA GLN A 524 29.52 -3.86 1.05
C GLN A 524 28.26 -4.67 1.44
N ALA A 525 27.34 -4.12 2.24
CA ALA A 525 26.20 -4.88 2.77
C ALA A 525 25.20 -5.31 1.69
N PRO A 526 24.91 -6.62 1.55
CA PRO A 526 23.85 -7.09 0.67
C PRO A 526 22.49 -7.06 1.39
N ILE A 527 21.43 -6.85 0.61
CA ILE A 527 20.08 -7.23 1.01
C ILE A 527 19.65 -8.44 0.19
N LEU A 528 19.23 -9.52 0.86
CA LEU A 528 18.65 -10.69 0.21
C LEU A 528 17.12 -10.60 0.24
N LEU A 529 16.51 -10.46 -0.94
CA LEU A 529 15.06 -10.44 -1.08
C LEU A 529 14.54 -11.80 -1.54
N LEU A 530 13.66 -12.42 -0.76
CA LEU A 530 13.03 -13.68 -1.11
C LEU A 530 12.00 -13.49 -2.23
N ASN A 531 12.10 -14.32 -3.28
CA ASN A 531 11.08 -14.41 -4.31
C ASN A 531 10.03 -15.47 -3.97
N ASN A 532 8.86 -15.02 -3.52
CA ASN A 532 7.75 -15.89 -3.11
C ASN A 532 7.27 -16.86 -4.21
N LYS A 533 7.33 -16.45 -5.49
CA LYS A 533 6.97 -17.32 -6.62
C LYS A 533 7.95 -18.47 -6.80
N LYS A 534 9.25 -18.19 -6.68
CA LYS A 534 10.30 -19.21 -6.75
C LYS A 534 10.24 -20.15 -5.54
N LEU A 535 9.93 -19.64 -4.36
CA LEU A 535 9.74 -20.47 -3.17
C LEU A 535 8.60 -21.47 -3.34
N GLU A 536 7.47 -21.05 -3.90
CA GLU A 536 6.35 -21.96 -4.19
C GLU A 536 6.75 -23.00 -5.26
N ALA A 537 7.44 -22.59 -6.32
CA ALA A 537 7.93 -23.50 -7.35
C ALA A 537 8.91 -24.54 -6.80
N LEU A 538 9.77 -24.14 -5.86
CA LEU A 538 10.69 -25.02 -5.14
C LEU A 538 9.94 -26.00 -4.22
N SER A 539 8.94 -25.54 -3.47
CA SER A 539 8.09 -26.44 -2.65
C SER A 539 7.33 -27.49 -3.46
N LYS A 540 7.07 -27.23 -4.75
CA LYS A 540 6.42 -28.16 -5.68
C LYS A 540 7.42 -28.99 -6.50
N GLY A 541 8.73 -28.90 -6.20
CA GLY A 541 9.79 -29.64 -6.88
C GLY A 541 10.07 -29.21 -8.33
N LYS A 542 9.54 -28.06 -8.77
CA LYS A 542 9.61 -27.60 -10.17
C LYS A 542 10.82 -26.72 -10.47
N GLU A 543 11.46 -26.14 -9.45
CA GLU A 543 12.54 -25.18 -9.64
C GLU A 543 13.73 -25.45 -8.70
N ARG A 544 14.95 -25.44 -9.26
CA ARG A 544 16.21 -25.68 -8.53
C ARG A 544 17.09 -24.43 -8.43
N SER A 545 16.60 -23.28 -8.88
CA SER A 545 17.31 -22.01 -8.83
C SER A 545 17.25 -21.41 -7.41
N PRO A 546 18.24 -20.60 -6.98
CA PRO A 546 18.16 -19.91 -5.69
C PRO A 546 16.91 -19.03 -5.63
N VAL A 547 16.18 -19.14 -4.52
CA VAL A 547 14.93 -18.40 -4.29
C VAL A 547 15.18 -16.94 -3.89
N MET A 548 16.42 -16.63 -3.47
CA MET A 548 16.85 -15.30 -3.05
C MET A 548 17.35 -14.47 -4.23
N GLN A 549 17.02 -13.19 -4.20
CA GLN A 549 17.53 -12.17 -5.11
C GLN A 549 18.47 -11.25 -4.35
N LEU A 550 19.66 -11.04 -4.91
CA LEU A 550 20.64 -10.13 -4.35
C LEU A 550 20.28 -8.69 -4.70
N CYS A 551 20.23 -7.83 -3.70
CA CYS A 551 20.09 -6.40 -3.86
C CYS A 551 21.34 -5.72 -3.31
N VAL A 552 21.97 -4.88 -4.14
CA VAL A 552 23.17 -4.12 -3.78
C VAL A 552 22.91 -2.63 -3.97
N LYS A 553 23.67 -1.82 -3.24
CA LYS A 553 23.61 -0.37 -3.35
C LYS A 553 24.45 0.09 -4.55
N ASP A 554 23.83 0.88 -5.43
CA ASP A 554 24.51 1.47 -6.59
C ASP A 554 25.35 2.71 -6.19
N ALA A 555 26.19 3.21 -7.10
CA ALA A 555 26.95 4.46 -6.95
C ALA A 555 26.05 5.66 -6.61
N SER A 556 24.79 5.64 -7.04
CA SER A 556 23.77 6.64 -6.68
C SER A 556 23.12 6.43 -5.30
N LYS A 557 23.67 5.54 -4.45
CA LYS A 557 23.15 5.17 -3.13
C LYS A 557 21.74 4.57 -3.12
N ASN A 558 21.25 4.09 -4.27
CA ASN A 558 19.94 3.44 -4.38
C ASN A 558 20.10 1.91 -4.39
N TRP A 559 19.19 1.20 -3.71
CA TRP A 559 19.11 -0.25 -3.74
C TRP A 559 18.57 -0.74 -5.09
N ARG A 560 19.33 -1.59 -5.77
CA ARG A 560 18.92 -2.25 -7.02
C ARG A 560 18.99 -3.76 -6.88
N VAL A 561 18.02 -4.46 -7.48
CA VAL A 561 18.06 -5.91 -7.65
C VAL A 561 19.10 -6.23 -8.72
N VAL A 562 20.04 -7.13 -8.42
CA VAL A 562 21.05 -7.55 -9.37
C VAL A 562 20.47 -8.61 -10.31
N GLY A 563 20.42 -8.30 -11.60
CA GLY A 563 20.01 -9.25 -12.64
C GLY A 563 21.07 -10.31 -12.93
N ALA A 564 20.73 -11.34 -13.71
CA ALA A 564 21.64 -12.42 -14.09
C ALA A 564 22.94 -11.95 -14.79
N ASP A 565 22.89 -10.75 -15.40
CA ASP A 565 23.98 -10.14 -16.17
C ASP A 565 24.76 -9.06 -15.39
N GLY A 566 24.49 -8.89 -14.09
CA GLY A 566 25.19 -7.93 -13.23
C GLY A 566 26.54 -8.46 -12.72
N GLY A 567 27.49 -7.55 -12.48
CA GLY A 567 28.83 -7.88 -12.00
C GLY A 567 28.88 -8.50 -10.59
N SER A 568 27.91 -8.21 -9.72
CA SER A 568 27.82 -8.85 -8.38
C SER A 568 27.00 -10.12 -8.41
N LYS A 569 27.49 -11.21 -7.79
CA LYS A 569 26.81 -12.51 -7.80
C LYS A 569 26.66 -13.09 -6.41
N LEU A 570 25.50 -13.70 -6.15
CA LEU A 570 25.25 -14.54 -4.99
C LEU A 570 25.59 -15.99 -5.35
N LEU A 571 26.52 -16.58 -4.60
CA LEU A 571 26.99 -17.94 -4.76
C LEU A 571 26.64 -18.74 -3.51
N LEU A 572 26.10 -19.94 -3.71
CA LEU A 572 25.95 -20.92 -2.63
C LEU A 572 27.29 -21.63 -2.49
N LYS A 573 27.86 -21.61 -1.30
CA LYS A 573 29.15 -22.26 -1.01
C LYS A 573 29.08 -23.76 -1.28
N GLU A 574 27.96 -24.40 -0.95
CA GLU A 574 27.67 -25.79 -1.25
C GLU A 574 26.55 -25.92 -2.31
N PRO A 575 26.78 -26.58 -3.46
CA PRO A 575 25.79 -26.72 -4.53
C PRO A 575 24.61 -27.66 -4.18
N SER A 576 24.73 -28.45 -3.11
CA SER A 576 23.69 -29.37 -2.60
C SER A 576 22.61 -28.69 -1.76
N ALA A 577 22.73 -27.39 -1.45
CA ALA A 577 21.85 -26.69 -0.53
C ALA A 577 20.36 -26.81 -0.89
N ASN A 578 20.00 -26.70 -2.18
CA ASN A 578 18.59 -26.80 -2.62
C ASN A 578 18.04 -28.24 -2.53
N VAL A 579 18.89 -29.27 -2.63
CA VAL A 579 18.47 -30.68 -2.46
C VAL A 579 18.13 -30.92 -0.99
N ILE A 580 19.04 -30.54 -0.10
CA ILE A 580 18.86 -30.71 1.35
C ILE A 580 17.72 -29.83 1.87
N LEU A 581 17.56 -28.63 1.32
CA LEU A 581 16.41 -27.77 1.60
C LEU A 581 15.09 -28.47 1.24
N SER A 582 15.03 -29.18 0.11
CA SER A 582 13.82 -29.91 -0.30
C SER A 582 13.48 -31.02 0.70
N ASP A 583 14.48 -31.73 1.21
CA ASP A 583 14.31 -32.74 2.25
C ASP A 583 13.77 -32.11 3.55
N TYR A 584 14.34 -30.99 4.00
CA TYR A 584 13.87 -30.27 5.20
C TYR A 584 12.46 -29.69 5.06
N ILE A 585 12.07 -29.28 3.85
CA ILE A 585 10.70 -28.86 3.56
C ILE A 585 9.75 -30.05 3.67
N SER A 586 10.14 -31.21 3.14
CA SER A 586 9.34 -32.44 3.18
C SER A 586 9.16 -32.99 4.59
N SER A 587 10.17 -32.85 5.45
CA SER A 587 10.13 -33.27 6.85
C SER A 587 9.54 -32.21 7.78
N GLU A 588 9.01 -31.11 7.23
CA GLU A 588 8.40 -30.00 7.95
C GLU A 588 9.26 -29.33 9.04
N LYS A 589 10.61 -29.41 8.94
CA LYS A 589 11.53 -28.79 9.93
C LYS A 589 11.38 -27.26 10.05
N TRP A 590 10.70 -26.62 9.10
CA TRP A 590 10.37 -25.19 9.19
C TRP A 590 9.51 -24.83 10.41
N LYS A 591 8.79 -25.79 11.01
CA LYS A 591 8.02 -25.57 12.25
C LYS A 591 8.91 -25.36 13.47
N ASP A 592 10.12 -25.90 13.44
CA ASP A 592 11.06 -25.91 14.57
C ASP A 592 12.00 -24.70 14.57
N VAL A 593 11.97 -23.89 13.51
CA VAL A 593 12.76 -22.65 13.42
C VAL A 593 12.23 -21.65 14.43
N THR A 594 13.07 -21.24 15.37
CA THR A 594 12.82 -20.19 16.35
C THR A 594 13.39 -18.87 15.86
N ASP A 595 12.65 -17.77 16.02
CA ASP A 595 13.13 -16.42 15.75
C ASP A 595 13.36 -15.61 17.04
N VAL A 596 13.88 -14.40 16.91
CA VAL A 596 14.14 -13.57 18.10
C VAL A 596 12.84 -13.08 18.75
N ASP A 597 11.75 -12.88 18.00
CA ASP A 597 10.43 -12.56 18.56
C ASP A 597 9.98 -13.67 19.55
N ASP A 598 10.07 -14.93 19.13
CA ASP A 598 9.78 -16.11 19.96
C ASP A 598 10.67 -16.18 21.21
N HIS A 599 11.95 -15.84 21.08
CA HIS A 599 12.90 -15.85 22.21
C HIS A 599 12.62 -14.73 23.21
N LEU A 600 12.24 -13.54 22.73
CA LEU A 600 11.89 -12.42 23.60
C LEU A 600 10.58 -12.68 24.35
N ASP A 601 9.64 -13.40 23.73
CA ASP A 601 8.40 -13.86 24.38
C ASP A 601 8.65 -15.03 25.35
N ASP A 602 9.53 -15.96 24.99
CA ASP A 602 9.91 -17.13 25.79
C ASP A 602 11.40 -17.44 25.65
N VAL A 603 12.18 -17.06 26.67
CA VAL A 603 13.65 -17.21 26.72
C VAL A 603 14.10 -18.68 26.60
N THR A 604 13.20 -19.65 26.84
CA THR A 604 13.53 -21.08 26.67
C THR A 604 13.70 -21.48 25.20
N LYS A 605 13.15 -20.70 24.26
CA LYS A 605 13.31 -20.92 22.83
C LYS A 605 14.58 -20.24 22.33
N ASP A 606 15.59 -21.00 21.96
CA ASP A 606 16.87 -20.45 21.52
C ASP A 606 16.83 -19.95 20.06
N TRP A 607 17.03 -18.65 19.86
CA TRP A 607 17.09 -18.00 18.55
C TRP A 607 18.31 -18.43 17.71
N LEU A 608 19.35 -19.01 18.32
CA LEU A 608 20.50 -19.57 17.59
C LEU A 608 20.15 -20.85 16.83
N ASN A 609 19.05 -21.51 17.19
CA ASN A 609 18.58 -22.75 16.58
C ASN A 609 19.61 -23.91 16.62
N PRO A 610 20.18 -24.27 17.80
CA PRO A 610 21.30 -25.23 17.90
C PRO A 610 20.95 -26.65 17.45
N GLY A 611 19.67 -27.04 17.49
CA GLY A 611 19.19 -28.37 17.09
C GLY A 611 18.66 -28.48 15.66
N LEU A 612 18.59 -27.38 14.91
CA LEU A 612 17.89 -27.36 13.61
C LEU A 612 18.55 -28.27 12.56
N PHE A 613 19.88 -28.32 12.57
CA PHE A 613 20.69 -29.06 11.61
C PHE A 613 21.30 -30.36 12.17
N ASN A 614 20.92 -30.74 13.39
CA ASN A 614 21.35 -31.99 14.02
C ASN A 614 20.40 -33.15 13.71
#